data_AF-A0AAJ7S150-F1
#
_entry.id   AF-A0AAJ7S150-F1
#
_cell.length_a   1.000
_cell.length_b   1.000
_cell.length_c   1.000
_cell.angle_alpha   90.00
_cell.angle_beta   90.00
_cell.angle_gamma   90.00
#
_symmetry.space_group_name_H-M   'P 1'
#
loop_
_entity.id
_entity.type
_entity.pdbx_description
1 polymer ?
#
loop_
_entity_poly.entity_id
_entity_poly.type
_entity_poly.pdbx_seq_one_letter_code
_entity_poly.pdbx_strand_id
1 'polypeptide(L)' 'NSIILLDLNYRGSINTLKLSPNLRVRVKPTKKQLHLTHSDLEILKLERLLSFVREPTVLPPPKDVRVEA' A
#
# COMPACT_ATOMS: atom_id res chain seq x y z
N ASN A 1 -8.37 20.96 0.28
CA ASN A 1 -7.58 19.70 0.20
C ASN A 1 -7.04 19.22 1.54
N SER A 2 -7.77 19.40 2.64
CA SER A 2 -7.38 18.84 3.95
C SER A 2 -8.24 17.62 4.23
N ILE A 3 -7.62 16.47 4.49
CA ILE A 3 -8.33 15.27 4.94
C ILE A 3 -8.23 15.25 6.46
N ILE A 4 -9.39 15.21 7.12
CA ILE A 4 -9.54 15.10 8.57
C ILE A 4 -10.09 13.71 8.85
N LEU A 5 -9.39 12.97 9.69
CA LEU A 5 -9.82 11.68 10.21
C LEU A 5 -10.31 11.87 11.64
N LEU A 6 -11.44 11.26 11.95
CA LEU A 6 -11.96 11.17 13.31
C LEU A 6 -11.61 9.81 13.85
N ASP A 7 -10.84 9.79 14.93
CA ASP A 7 -10.47 8.57 15.63
C ASP A 7 -11.16 8.52 16.99
N LEU A 8 -11.78 7.38 17.30
CA LEU A 8 -12.48 7.14 18.56
C LEU A 8 -11.54 6.38 19.50
N ASN A 9 -11.07 7.06 20.53
CA ASN A 9 -10.20 6.46 21.53
C ASN A 9 -10.98 5.62 22.54
N TYR A 10 -10.33 4.61 23.13
CA TYR A 10 -10.90 3.68 24.12
C TYR A 10 -11.58 4.32 25.34
N ARG A 11 -11.35 5.62 25.59
CA ARG A 11 -11.99 6.39 26.68
C ARG A 11 -13.22 7.19 26.23
N GLY A 12 -13.75 6.96 25.03
CA GLY A 12 -14.88 7.70 24.48
C GLY A 12 -14.55 9.13 24.03
N SER A 13 -13.26 9.43 23.87
CA SER A 13 -12.78 10.72 23.35
C SER A 13 -12.67 10.67 21.83
N ILE A 14 -13.09 11.75 21.15
CA ILE A 14 -12.90 11.93 19.71
C ILE A 14 -11.63 12.73 19.48
N ASN A 15 -10.68 12.11 18.78
CA ASN A 15 -9.49 12.79 18.28
C ASN A 15 -9.71 13.24 16.83
N THR A 16 -9.21 14.44 16.51
CA THR A 16 -9.15 14.93 15.13
C THR A 16 -7.72 14.83 14.62
N LEU A 17 -7.51 14.10 13.53
CA LEU A 17 -6.20 13.92 12.91
C LEU A 17 -6.20 14.53 11.53
N LYS A 18 -5.21 15.38 11.24
CA LYS A 18 -5.04 15.99 9.91
C LYS A 18 -3.90 15.31 9.18
N LEU A 19 -4.18 14.75 8.01
CA LEU A 19 -3.15 14.14 7.18
C LEU A 19 -2.17 15.20 6.64
N SER A 20 -0.88 14.90 6.73
CA SER A 20 0.19 15.71 6.14
C SER A 20 0.07 15.71 4.60
N PRO A 21 0.68 16.68 3.89
CA PRO A 21 0.71 16.70 2.43
C PRO A 21 1.21 15.39 1.81
N ASN A 22 2.19 14.75 2.43
CA ASN A 22 2.83 13.55 1.91
C ASN A 22 1.90 12.32 1.93
N LEU A 23 0.97 12.24 2.90
CA LEU A 23 -0.01 11.16 2.97
C LEU A 23 -1.23 11.41 2.06
N ARG A 24 -1.36 12.59 1.46
CA ARG A 24 -2.49 12.98 0.59
C ARG A 24 -2.16 12.90 -0.90
N VAL A 25 -1.05 12.27 -1.27
CA VAL A 25 -0.58 12.22 -2.66
C VAL A 25 -1.48 11.31 -3.50
N ARG A 26 -2.27 11.93 -4.37
CA ARG A 26 -3.10 11.23 -5.37
C ARG A 26 -2.28 10.81 -6.59
N VAL A 27 -2.75 9.77 -7.27
CA VAL A 27 -2.14 9.33 -8.54
C VAL A 27 -2.40 10.38 -9.62
N LYS A 28 -1.36 10.73 -10.38
CA LYS A 28 -1.46 11.70 -11.47
C LYS A 28 -1.46 10.96 -12.81
N PRO A 29 -2.41 11.23 -13.72
CA PRO A 29 -2.42 10.63 -15.04
C PRO A 29 -1.21 11.07 -15.85
N THR A 30 -0.65 10.14 -16.63
CA THR A 30 0.33 10.48 -17.67
C THR A 30 -0.38 10.81 -18.98
N LYS A 31 0.33 11.41 -19.95
CA LYS A 31 -0.24 11.77 -21.27
C LYS A 31 -0.92 10.58 -21.98
N LYS A 32 -0.40 9.37 -21.79
CA LYS A 32 -0.95 8.14 -22.39
C LYS A 32 -2.18 7.60 -21.66
N GLN A 33 -2.43 8.04 -20.44
CA GLN A 33 -3.45 7.51 -19.54
C GLN A 33 -4.59 8.49 -19.30
N LEU A 34 -4.69 9.56 -20.10
CA LEU A 34 -5.78 10.54 -19.98
C LEU A 34 -7.17 9.95 -20.24
N HIS A 35 -7.24 8.79 -20.89
CA HIS A 35 -8.48 8.06 -21.13
C HIS A 35 -8.94 7.21 -19.93
N LEU A 36 -8.08 7.02 -18.92
CA LEU A 36 -8.38 6.22 -17.74
C LEU A 36 -8.99 7.09 -16.64
N THR A 37 -9.89 6.49 -15.85
CA THR A 37 -10.44 7.18 -14.69
C THR A 37 -9.42 7.24 -13.55
N HIS A 38 -9.65 8.12 -12.58
CA HIS A 38 -8.77 8.22 -11.41
C HIS A 38 -8.73 6.91 -10.60
N SER A 39 -9.86 6.20 -10.52
CA SER A 39 -9.95 4.91 -9.86
C SER A 39 -9.10 3.85 -10.56
N ASP A 40 -9.12 3.81 -11.90
CA ASP A 40 -8.32 2.87 -12.68
C ASP A 40 -6.82 3.10 -12.45
N LEU A 41 -6.39 4.36 -12.33
CA LEU A 41 -5.00 4.73 -12.04
C LEU A 41 -4.55 4.29 -10.65
N GLU A 42 -5.44 4.40 -9.64
CA GLU A 42 -5.17 3.92 -8.29
C GLU A 42 -5.03 2.40 -8.24
N ILE A 43 -5.93 1.67 -8.91
CA ILE A 43 -5.88 0.21 -9.03
C ILE A 43 -4.59 -0.23 -9.71
N LEU A 44 -4.24 0.36 -10.86
CA LEU A 44 -3.00 0.02 -11.58
C LEU A 44 -1.74 0.25 -10.74
N LYS A 45 -1.72 1.33 -9.96
CA LYS A 45 -0.59 1.60 -9.05
C LYS A 45 -0.53 0.56 -7.93
N LEU A 46 -1.68 0.18 -7.36
CA LEU A 46 -1.76 -0.82 -6.30
C LEU A 46 -1.30 -2.20 -6.80
N GLU A 47 -1.80 -2.66 -7.94
CA GLU A 47 -1.40 -3.94 -8.55
C GLU A 47 0.11 -4.03 -8.77
N ARG A 48 0.71 -2.94 -9.29
CA ARG A 48 2.17 -2.86 -9.48
C ARG A 48 2.94 -2.92 -8.16
N LEU A 49 2.42 -2.32 -7.09
CA LEU A 49 3.07 -2.41 -5.78
C LEU A 49 2.96 -3.81 -5.20
N LEU A 50 1.79 -4.43 -5.31
CA LEU A 50 1.54 -5.79 -4.85
C LEU A 50 2.39 -6.81 -5.60
N SER A 51 2.69 -6.60 -6.88
CA SER A 51 3.57 -7.50 -7.64
C SER A 51 5.00 -7.56 -7.10
N PHE A 52 5.46 -6.55 -6.35
CA PHE A 52 6.78 -6.57 -5.71
C PHE A 52 6.79 -7.28 -4.35
N VAL A 53 5.64 -7.44 -3.72
CA VAL A 53 5.51 -7.98 -2.35
C VAL A 53 4.91 -9.40 -2.35
N ARG A 54 4.32 -9.84 -3.46
CA ARG A 54 3.98 -11.25 -3.65
C ARG A 54 5.27 -12.07 -3.63
N GLU A 55 5.54 -12.74 -2.51
CA GLU A 55 6.64 -13.70 -2.36
C GLU A 55 6.62 -14.70 -3.53
N PRO A 56 7.78 -15.18 -4.01
CA PRO A 56 7.81 -16.39 -4.82
C PRO A 56 7.16 -17.52 -3.98
N THR A 57 6.17 -18.19 -4.57
CA THR A 57 5.32 -19.22 -3.93
C THR A 57 6.07 -20.42 -3.35
N VAL A 58 7.39 -20.48 -3.47
CA VAL A 58 8.24 -21.58 -3.00
C VAL A 58 9.50 -21.01 -2.37
N LEU A 59 9.59 -21.09 -1.04
CA LEU A 59 10.88 -21.12 -0.36
C LEU A 59 11.49 -22.50 -0.67
N PRO A 60 12.63 -22.57 -1.40
CA PRO A 60 13.27 -23.86 -1.61
C PRO A 60 13.61 -24.46 -0.24
N PRO A 61 13.29 -25.74 0.01
CA PRO A 61 13.62 -26.37 1.28
C PRO A 61 15.12 -26.23 1.54
N PRO A 62 15.53 -25.95 2.79
CA PRO A 62 16.93 -25.95 3.17
C PRO A 62 17.58 -27.26 2.71
N LYS A 63 18.79 -27.18 2.16
CA LYS A 63 19.55 -28.39 1.83
C LYS A 63 19.81 -29.14 3.13
N ASP A 64 19.42 -30.42 3.18
CA ASP A 64 19.76 -31.29 4.31
C ASP A 64 21.28 -31.41 4.42
N VAL A 65 21.87 -30.67 5.36
CA VAL A 65 23.28 -30.83 5.71
C VAL A 65 23.34 -31.96 6.75
N ARG A 66 23.82 -33.13 6.35
CA ARG A 66 24.21 -34.17 7.31
C ARG A 66 25.36 -33.62 8.15
N VAL A 67 25.09 -33.34 9.41
CA VAL A 67 26.16 -33.12 10.39
C VAL A 67 26.65 -34.51 10.78
N GLU A 68 27.79 -34.91 10.21
CA GLU A 68 28.51 -36.10 10.67
C GLU A 68 29.09 -35.78 12.06
N ALA A 69 28.76 -36.62 13.04
CA ALA A 69 29.18 -36.52 14.43
C ALA A 69 30.54 -37.20 14.64
#